data_AF-A0A958AMM4-F1
#
_entry.id   AF-A0A958AMM4-F1
#
_cell.length_a   1.000
_cell.length_b   1.000
_cell.length_c   1.000
_cell.angle_alpha   90.00
_cell.angle_beta   90.00
_cell.angle_gamma   90.00
#
_symmetry.space_group_name_H-M   'P 1'
#
loop_
_entity.id
_entity.type
_entity.pdbx_description
1 polymer ?
#
loop_
_entity_poly.entity_id
_entity_poly.type
_entity_poly.pdbx_seq_one_letter_code
_entity_poly.pdbx_strand_id
1 'polypeptide(L)'
;EPGRMFLVDTAQGRIIDDAELKATIASERPYRAWLDQYMVEFDDLPAQGPCGVDRDTTLVQRQRAFGYTFETLRTLLTPMAVNGVEALGAMGDDTPHAVLSDQPQLLYNYFRQLFAQVTNPPLDGIREALVTASEMMIGSEANLIEPAARSCQQIKLLSPILSNAELAKLCHIEHPAFQSQILPILFDANGGVEALAAALDQLFADADQAIHNGVNILVLSDRGVNAQKAPIPTLLAVAALHHHLIRNRTRTQVALLLETGEAREVHHFSVLIGYGATAINPYLAFETLTQLAAEGSLGQLTAEKAHYQYVKAAVKGVLKVASKMGISTLQSYHGAQIFEALGLSQALVDEYFTWT
;
A
#
# COMPACT_ATOMS: atom_id res chain seq x y z
N GLU A 1 3.35 -33.08 -1.16
CA GLU A 1 4.19 -31.87 -0.97
C GLU A 1 3.42 -30.68 -1.54
N PRO A 2 3.52 -29.48 -0.93
CA PRO A 2 2.84 -28.29 -1.43
C PRO A 2 3.19 -27.99 -2.90
N GLY A 3 2.20 -27.65 -3.71
CA GLY A 3 2.40 -27.19 -5.10
C GLY A 3 2.83 -28.25 -6.13
N ARG A 4 2.74 -29.55 -5.81
CA ARG A 4 2.94 -30.63 -6.79
C ARG A 4 1.66 -30.94 -7.54
N MET A 5 1.80 -31.14 -8.84
CA MET A 5 0.74 -31.49 -9.78
C MET A 5 0.89 -32.95 -10.22
N PHE A 6 -0.24 -33.56 -10.55
CA PHE A 6 -0.32 -34.92 -11.09
C PHE A 6 -1.33 -34.91 -12.23
N LEU A 7 -0.89 -35.29 -13.42
CA LEU A 7 -1.71 -35.25 -14.63
C LEU A 7 -1.78 -36.64 -15.26
N VAL A 8 -2.99 -37.08 -15.58
CA VAL A 8 -3.23 -38.28 -16.39
C VAL A 8 -3.67 -37.82 -17.76
N ASP A 9 -2.81 -37.99 -18.77
CA ASP A 9 -3.16 -37.70 -20.15
C ASP A 9 -3.85 -38.92 -20.77
N THR A 10 -5.16 -38.80 -21.01
CA THR A 10 -6.00 -39.87 -21.54
C THR A 10 -5.83 -40.09 -23.04
N ALA A 11 -5.32 -39.09 -23.78
CA ALA A 11 -5.02 -39.22 -25.19
C ALA A 11 -3.68 -39.92 -25.42
N GLN A 12 -2.67 -39.58 -24.61
CA GLN A 12 -1.36 -40.25 -24.64
C GLN A 12 -1.34 -41.57 -23.85
N GLY A 13 -2.35 -41.82 -23.02
CA GLY A 13 -2.46 -43.03 -22.20
C GLY A 13 -1.39 -43.16 -21.13
N ARG A 14 -0.84 -42.03 -20.63
CA ARG A 14 0.26 -42.03 -19.64
C ARG A 14 0.03 -41.02 -18.52
N ILE A 15 0.70 -41.29 -17.41
CA ILE A 15 0.83 -40.35 -16.29
C ILE A 15 1.99 -39.40 -16.61
N ILE A 16 1.76 -38.11 -16.44
CA ILE A 16 2.78 -37.06 -16.56
C ILE A 16 3.13 -36.58 -15.16
N ASP A 17 4.40 -36.70 -14.81
CA ASP A 17 4.92 -36.26 -13.52
C ASP A 17 5.02 -34.73 -13.43
N ASP A 18 5.00 -34.20 -12.20
CA ASP A 18 5.06 -32.76 -11.89
C ASP A 18 6.20 -32.01 -12.62
N ALA A 19 7.41 -32.59 -12.61
CA ALA A 19 8.59 -31.96 -13.18
C ALA A 19 8.51 -31.88 -14.71
N GLU A 20 8.02 -32.94 -15.36
CA GLU A 20 7.81 -32.97 -16.82
C GLU A 20 6.75 -31.94 -17.23
N LEU A 21 5.62 -31.92 -16.50
CA LEU A 21 4.54 -30.97 -16.75
C LEU A 21 5.01 -29.52 -16.62
N LYS A 22 5.67 -29.17 -15.52
CA LYS A 22 6.18 -27.81 -15.30
C LYS A 22 7.25 -27.42 -16.31
N ALA A 23 8.15 -28.34 -16.69
CA ALA A 23 9.18 -28.08 -17.71
C ALA A 23 8.56 -27.83 -19.09
N THR A 24 7.51 -28.55 -19.44
CA THR A 24 6.77 -28.34 -20.69
C THR A 24 6.19 -26.93 -20.73
N ILE A 25 5.45 -26.54 -19.69
CA ILE A 25 4.82 -25.21 -19.61
C ILE A 25 5.88 -24.10 -19.58
N ALA A 26 6.94 -24.27 -18.80
CA ALA A 26 8.02 -23.29 -18.67
C ALA A 26 8.85 -23.09 -19.95
N SER A 27 8.78 -24.03 -20.91
CA SER A 27 9.50 -23.96 -22.18
C SER A 27 8.64 -23.54 -23.37
N GLU A 28 7.33 -23.32 -23.17
CA GLU A 28 6.42 -22.87 -24.24
C GLU A 28 6.82 -21.52 -24.84
N ARG A 29 7.40 -20.63 -24.01
CA ARG A 29 7.82 -19.28 -24.37
C ARG A 29 9.16 -18.95 -23.70
N PRO A 30 9.93 -17.99 -24.23
CA PRO A 30 11.21 -17.60 -23.65
C PRO A 30 11.01 -16.66 -22.44
N TYR A 31 10.29 -17.14 -21.41
CA TYR A 31 9.92 -16.34 -20.24
C TYR A 31 11.12 -15.68 -19.56
N ARG A 32 12.25 -16.40 -19.45
CA ARG A 32 13.48 -15.84 -18.87
C ARG A 32 14.00 -14.64 -19.65
N ALA A 33 14.02 -14.73 -20.98
CA ALA A 33 14.46 -13.62 -21.83
C ALA A 33 13.51 -12.42 -21.74
N TRP A 34 12.20 -12.66 -21.58
CA TRP A 34 11.23 -11.58 -21.37
C TRP A 34 11.44 -10.88 -20.04
N LEU A 35 11.68 -11.62 -18.96
CA LEU A 35 11.98 -11.03 -17.65
C LEU A 35 13.27 -10.22 -17.70
N ASP A 36 14.36 -10.79 -18.23
CA ASP A 36 15.67 -10.12 -18.31
C ASP A 36 15.64 -8.85 -19.18
N GLN A 37 14.71 -8.75 -20.15
CA GLN A 37 14.62 -7.62 -21.06
C GLN A 37 13.64 -6.51 -20.58
N TYR A 38 12.53 -6.87 -19.92
CA TYR A 38 11.43 -5.95 -19.66
C TYR A 38 11.16 -5.67 -18.17
N MET A 39 11.51 -6.61 -17.28
CA MET A 39 11.34 -6.39 -15.84
C MET A 39 12.40 -5.41 -15.37
N VAL A 40 11.98 -4.38 -14.66
CA VAL A 40 12.89 -3.40 -14.05
C VAL A 40 12.99 -3.72 -12.55
N GLU A 41 14.20 -4.04 -12.10
CA GLU A 41 14.46 -4.11 -10.66
C GLU A 41 14.48 -2.68 -10.10
N PHE A 42 13.75 -2.46 -9.01
CA PHE A 42 13.59 -1.12 -8.45
C PHE A 42 14.91 -0.48 -8.00
N ASP A 43 15.86 -1.29 -7.56
CA ASP A 43 17.18 -0.82 -7.12
C ASP A 43 18.02 -0.23 -8.26
N ASP A 44 17.75 -0.64 -9.51
CA ASP A 44 18.45 -0.15 -10.71
C ASP A 44 17.95 1.24 -11.16
N LEU A 45 16.81 1.71 -10.62
CA LEU A 45 16.32 3.06 -10.92
C LEU A 45 17.25 4.13 -10.33
N PRO A 46 17.56 5.19 -11.11
CA PRO A 46 18.45 6.25 -10.66
C PRO A 46 17.85 7.00 -9.48
N ALA A 47 18.71 7.48 -8.58
CA ALA A 47 18.28 8.36 -7.49
C ALA A 47 17.78 9.70 -8.07
N GLN A 48 16.69 10.20 -7.50
CA GLN A 48 16.04 11.44 -7.93
C GLN A 48 15.86 12.40 -6.76
N GLY A 49 15.60 13.67 -7.08
CA GLY A 49 15.23 14.68 -6.08
C GLY A 49 13.89 14.38 -5.40
N PRO A 50 13.60 14.94 -4.22
CA PRO A 50 12.34 14.68 -3.51
C PRO A 50 11.11 15.04 -4.36
N CYS A 51 10.01 14.30 -4.20
CA CYS A 51 8.73 14.56 -4.89
C CYS A 51 8.16 15.94 -4.55
N GLY A 52 8.35 16.39 -3.31
CA GLY A 52 7.91 17.67 -2.80
C GLY A 52 8.52 17.99 -1.44
N VAL A 53 8.40 19.25 -1.00
CA VAL A 53 8.85 19.71 0.33
C VAL A 53 7.78 20.63 0.91
N ASP A 54 7.29 20.31 2.10
CA ASP A 54 6.39 21.19 2.85
C ASP A 54 7.21 22.37 3.39
N ARG A 55 6.94 23.59 2.89
CA ARG A 55 7.69 24.81 3.29
C ARG A 55 6.94 25.67 4.29
N ASP A 56 5.62 25.60 4.30
CA ASP A 56 4.75 26.58 4.97
C ASP A 56 4.24 26.12 6.34
N THR A 57 4.48 24.85 6.73
CA THR A 57 3.99 24.28 7.98
C THR A 57 5.07 23.57 8.78
N THR A 58 5.03 23.74 10.10
CA THR A 58 5.92 23.03 11.01
C THR A 58 5.54 21.56 11.12
N LEU A 59 6.51 20.71 11.50
CA LEU A 59 6.28 19.28 11.74
C LEU A 59 5.17 19.04 12.78
N VAL A 60 5.15 19.81 13.88
CA VAL A 60 4.12 19.70 14.93
C VAL A 60 2.72 20.06 14.42
N GLN A 61 2.60 21.07 13.55
CA GLN A 61 1.32 21.42 12.93
C GLN A 61 0.82 20.30 12.03
N ARG A 62 1.69 19.72 11.20
CA ARG A 62 1.33 18.57 10.35
C ARG A 62 0.94 17.35 11.20
N GLN A 63 1.73 17.02 12.22
CA GLN A 63 1.40 15.97 13.19
C GLN A 63 0.01 16.15 13.79
N ARG A 64 -0.34 17.37 14.23
CA ARG A 64 -1.69 17.67 14.75
C ARG A 64 -2.77 17.52 13.69
N ALA A 65 -2.54 18.01 12.47
CA ALA A 65 -3.50 17.91 11.37
C ALA A 65 -3.83 16.46 11.02
N PHE A 66 -2.84 15.57 11.06
CA PHE A 66 -3.02 14.13 10.81
C PHE A 66 -3.34 13.31 12.08
N GLY A 67 -3.58 13.95 13.22
CA GLY A 67 -3.99 13.27 14.46
C GLY A 67 -2.89 12.46 15.17
N TYR A 68 -1.61 12.79 14.99
CA TYR A 68 -0.55 12.21 15.82
C TYR A 68 -0.70 12.66 17.26
N THR A 69 -0.71 11.70 18.17
CA THR A 69 -0.72 11.95 19.61
C THR A 69 0.63 11.57 20.22
N PHE A 70 0.94 12.13 21.39
CA PHE A 70 2.13 11.75 22.14
C PHE A 70 2.15 10.23 22.44
N GLU A 71 0.98 9.65 22.72
CA GLU A 71 0.84 8.22 22.93
C GLU A 71 1.24 7.45 21.68
N THR A 72 0.67 7.77 20.52
CA THR A 72 1.04 7.17 19.22
C THR A 72 2.56 7.20 18.98
N LEU A 73 3.23 8.32 19.28
CA LEU A 73 4.69 8.44 19.12
C LEU A 73 5.47 7.51 20.05
N ARG A 74 5.08 7.46 21.31
CA ARG A 74 5.80 6.76 22.37
C ARG A 74 5.50 5.26 22.40
N THR A 75 4.25 4.86 22.19
CA THR A 75 3.79 3.47 22.31
C THR A 75 3.84 2.72 20.99
N LEU A 76 3.74 3.41 19.84
CA LEU A 76 3.73 2.75 18.52
C LEU A 76 5.00 3.04 17.71
N LEU A 77 5.28 4.30 17.36
CA LEU A 77 6.39 4.64 16.47
C LEU A 77 7.76 4.31 17.08
N THR A 78 7.97 4.67 18.35
CA THR A 78 9.26 4.45 19.03
C THR A 78 9.62 2.96 19.11
N PRO A 79 8.74 2.05 19.59
CA PRO A 79 9.05 0.62 19.60
C PRO A 79 9.29 0.03 18.21
N MET A 80 8.53 0.46 17.19
CA MET A 80 8.74 0.00 15.81
C MET A 80 10.11 0.40 15.28
N ALA A 81 10.56 1.61 15.56
CA ALA A 81 11.87 2.11 15.13
C ALA A 81 13.05 1.50 15.92
N VAL A 82 12.87 1.19 17.20
CA VAL A 82 13.93 0.65 18.06
C VAL A 82 14.11 -0.86 17.86
N ASN A 83 13.00 -1.60 17.82
CA ASN A 83 13.00 -3.07 17.82
C ASN A 83 12.80 -3.70 16.43
N GLY A 84 12.31 -2.94 15.45
CA GLY A 84 12.03 -3.44 14.10
C GLY A 84 10.87 -4.45 14.04
N VAL A 85 9.97 -4.39 15.02
CA VAL A 85 8.74 -5.19 15.11
C VAL A 85 7.59 -4.30 15.62
N GLU A 86 6.36 -4.67 15.29
CA GLU A 86 5.15 -4.01 15.79
C GLU A 86 5.17 -3.90 17.33
N ALA A 87 4.64 -2.80 17.86
CA ALA A 87 4.51 -2.61 19.29
C ALA A 87 3.63 -3.69 19.93
N LEU A 88 4.07 -4.24 21.07
CA LEU A 88 3.32 -5.22 21.84
C LEU A 88 2.61 -4.54 23.00
N GLY A 89 1.32 -4.82 23.14
CA GLY A 89 0.49 -4.44 24.27
C GLY A 89 -0.15 -5.66 24.93
N ALA A 90 -0.83 -5.43 26.05
CA ALA A 90 -1.61 -6.43 26.77
C ALA A 90 -2.94 -5.81 27.23
N MET A 91 -3.86 -6.65 27.72
CA MET A 91 -5.27 -6.32 28.03
C MET A 91 -6.16 -6.16 26.80
N GLY A 92 -7.47 -6.08 27.04
CA GLY A 92 -8.46 -5.80 26.00
C GLY A 92 -8.47 -4.32 25.60
N ASP A 93 -9.07 -4.03 24.45
CA ASP A 93 -9.37 -2.66 24.03
C ASP A 93 -10.66 -2.20 24.73
N ASP A 94 -10.50 -1.42 25.80
CA ASP A 94 -11.61 -0.84 26.56
C ASP A 94 -12.07 0.51 25.98
N THR A 95 -11.55 0.93 24.82
CA THR A 95 -11.99 2.17 24.17
C THR A 95 -13.33 1.97 23.44
N PRO A 96 -14.19 2.99 23.38
CA PRO A 96 -15.43 2.92 22.61
C PRO A 96 -15.14 2.62 21.13
N HIS A 97 -16.05 1.94 20.45
CA HIS A 97 -16.01 1.86 18.99
C HIS A 97 -15.92 3.26 18.39
N ALA A 98 -15.24 3.40 17.25
CA ALA A 98 -14.90 4.71 16.68
C ALA A 98 -16.13 5.63 16.51
N VAL A 99 -17.25 5.06 16.07
CA VAL A 99 -18.54 5.76 15.89
C VAL A 99 -19.18 6.26 17.20
N LEU A 100 -18.80 5.69 18.35
CA LEU A 100 -19.27 6.06 19.69
C LEU A 100 -18.25 6.90 20.46
N SER A 101 -17.11 7.24 19.85
CA SER A 101 -16.07 8.01 20.51
C SER A 101 -16.40 9.49 20.56
N ASP A 102 -16.15 10.12 21.71
CA ASP A 102 -16.21 11.58 21.85
C ASP A 102 -14.96 12.29 21.28
N GLN A 103 -13.94 11.53 20.85
CA GLN A 103 -12.70 12.03 20.28
C GLN A 103 -12.68 11.83 18.76
N PRO A 104 -12.04 12.72 17.98
CA PRO A 104 -11.92 12.54 16.54
C PRO A 104 -11.13 11.26 16.23
N GLN A 105 -11.75 10.38 15.43
CA GLN A 105 -11.17 9.09 15.03
C GLN A 105 -10.71 9.15 13.57
N LEU A 106 -9.61 8.47 13.26
CA LEU A 106 -9.19 8.25 11.89
C LEU A 106 -10.13 7.25 11.19
N LEU A 107 -10.22 7.37 9.86
CA LEU A 107 -11.09 6.50 9.07
C LEU A 107 -10.70 5.01 9.19
N TYR A 108 -9.42 4.70 9.40
CA TYR A 108 -8.96 3.33 9.64
C TYR A 108 -9.67 2.64 10.80
N ASN A 109 -10.01 3.38 11.87
CA ASN A 109 -10.59 2.80 13.09
C ASN A 109 -12.03 2.27 12.90
N TYR A 110 -12.65 2.60 11.77
CA TYR A 110 -13.95 2.09 11.35
C TYR A 110 -13.84 0.74 10.62
N PHE A 111 -12.64 0.31 10.22
CA PHE A 111 -12.42 -0.97 9.54
C PHE A 111 -11.79 -1.99 10.49
N ARG A 112 -12.42 -3.16 10.62
CA ARG A 112 -11.92 -4.26 11.46
C ARG A 112 -11.36 -5.37 10.60
N GLN A 113 -10.18 -5.86 10.94
CA GLN A 113 -9.51 -6.93 10.21
C GLN A 113 -10.31 -8.23 10.32
N LEU A 114 -10.69 -8.81 9.18
CA LEU A 114 -11.25 -10.16 9.16
C LEU A 114 -10.13 -11.19 9.39
N PHE A 115 -10.48 -12.34 9.96
CA PHE A 115 -9.56 -13.45 10.20
C PHE A 115 -10.25 -14.79 9.98
N ALA A 116 -9.47 -15.78 9.56
CA ALA A 116 -9.98 -17.12 9.33
C ALA A 116 -10.10 -17.88 10.66
N GLN A 117 -11.18 -18.64 10.82
CA GLN A 117 -11.46 -19.40 12.05
C GLN A 117 -11.58 -20.90 11.81
N VAL A 118 -12.42 -21.31 10.85
CA VAL A 118 -12.77 -22.73 10.62
C VAL A 118 -12.64 -23.10 9.14
N THR A 119 -13.08 -22.23 8.24
CA THR A 119 -13.17 -22.49 6.79
C THR A 119 -11.82 -22.72 6.13
N ASN A 120 -10.80 -22.01 6.59
CA ASN A 120 -9.43 -22.06 6.12
C ASN A 120 -8.49 -21.80 7.31
N PRO A 121 -7.34 -22.47 7.41
CA PRO A 121 -6.39 -22.22 8.48
C PRO A 121 -5.63 -20.91 8.25
N PRO A 122 -5.32 -20.13 9.31
CA PRO A 122 -4.33 -19.06 9.21
C PRO A 122 -2.93 -19.63 8.97
N LEU A 123 -2.05 -18.80 8.40
CA LEU A 123 -0.65 -19.13 8.15
C LEU A 123 0.24 -18.65 9.31
N ASP A 124 1.31 -19.39 9.64
CA ASP A 124 2.35 -18.88 10.54
C ASP A 124 3.38 -18.04 9.75
N GLY A 125 3.16 -16.73 9.66
CA GLY A 125 4.04 -15.81 8.95
C GLY A 125 5.49 -15.70 9.49
N ILE A 126 5.84 -16.38 10.59
CA ILE A 126 7.21 -16.43 11.12
C ILE A 126 7.86 -17.77 10.75
N ARG A 127 7.20 -18.90 11.04
CA ARG A 127 7.75 -20.24 10.78
C ARG A 127 7.67 -20.64 9.31
N GLU A 128 6.66 -20.13 8.61
CA GLU A 128 6.40 -20.39 7.20
C GLU A 128 6.78 -19.19 6.32
N ALA A 129 7.72 -18.35 6.78
CA ALA A 129 8.14 -17.15 6.06
C ALA A 129 8.63 -17.43 4.62
N LEU A 130 9.13 -18.63 4.35
CA LEU A 130 9.58 -19.06 3.01
C LEU A 130 8.45 -19.13 1.97
N VAL A 131 7.20 -19.30 2.40
CA VAL A 131 6.04 -19.28 1.49
C VAL A 131 5.36 -17.92 1.43
N THR A 132 5.82 -16.94 2.22
CA THR A 132 5.29 -15.58 2.21
C THR A 132 6.06 -14.64 1.30
N ALA A 133 5.39 -13.69 0.65
CA ALA A 133 6.02 -12.69 -0.20
C ALA A 133 5.43 -11.29 0.04
N SER A 134 6.32 -10.30 0.22
CA SER A 134 5.98 -8.87 0.32
C SER A 134 6.15 -8.11 -1.00
N GLU A 135 6.57 -8.80 -2.05
CA GLU A 135 6.88 -8.17 -3.33
C GLU A 135 5.62 -7.61 -3.99
N MET A 136 5.72 -6.43 -4.59
CA MET A 136 4.66 -5.78 -5.34
C MET A 136 5.16 -5.45 -6.75
N MET A 137 4.25 -5.30 -7.71
CA MET A 137 4.58 -4.92 -9.08
C MET A 137 3.96 -3.57 -9.40
N ILE A 138 4.73 -2.69 -10.05
CA ILE A 138 4.27 -1.38 -10.53
C ILE A 138 4.33 -1.36 -12.05
N GLY A 139 3.20 -1.10 -12.69
CA GLY A 139 3.11 -0.94 -14.14
C GLY A 139 1.73 -1.33 -14.66
N SER A 140 1.54 -1.19 -15.96
CA SER A 140 0.31 -1.60 -16.62
C SER A 140 0.27 -3.11 -16.81
N GLU A 141 -0.78 -3.76 -16.32
CA GLU A 141 -1.03 -5.18 -16.56
C GLU A 141 -1.43 -5.42 -18.02
N ALA A 142 -0.90 -6.49 -18.60
CA ALA A 142 -1.20 -6.92 -19.96
C ALA A 142 -2.31 -7.99 -19.99
N ASN A 143 -2.65 -8.47 -21.18
CA ASN A 143 -3.65 -9.52 -21.37
C ASN A 143 -3.21 -10.83 -20.69
N LEU A 144 -3.97 -11.29 -19.70
CA LEU A 144 -3.71 -12.53 -18.97
C LEU A 144 -3.80 -13.78 -19.87
N ILE A 145 -4.66 -13.75 -20.89
CA ILE A 145 -4.94 -14.91 -21.76
C ILE A 145 -3.87 -15.05 -22.85
N GLU A 146 -3.16 -13.97 -23.16
CA GLU A 146 -2.16 -13.93 -24.23
C GLU A 146 -0.79 -13.52 -23.69
N PRO A 147 0.04 -14.50 -23.27
CA PRO A 147 1.38 -14.22 -22.77
C PRO A 147 2.24 -13.52 -23.82
N ALA A 148 2.63 -12.29 -23.52
CA ALA A 148 3.52 -11.49 -24.36
C ALA A 148 4.66 -10.89 -23.53
N ALA A 149 5.79 -10.57 -24.16
CA ALA A 149 6.96 -9.99 -23.50
C ALA A 149 6.63 -8.68 -22.77
N ARG A 150 5.70 -7.88 -23.31
CA ARG A 150 5.19 -6.65 -22.68
C ARG A 150 4.55 -6.88 -21.31
N SER A 151 4.05 -8.08 -21.03
CA SER A 151 3.48 -8.43 -19.70
C SER A 151 4.53 -8.39 -18.60
N CYS A 152 5.82 -8.54 -18.95
CA CYS A 152 6.93 -8.42 -18.02
C CYS A 152 7.39 -6.98 -17.81
N GLN A 153 6.78 -5.98 -18.47
CA GLN A 153 7.12 -4.57 -18.36
C GLN A 153 6.57 -3.98 -17.06
N GLN A 154 7.19 -4.38 -15.95
CA GLN A 154 6.80 -4.06 -14.59
C GLN A 154 8.05 -3.65 -13.79
N ILE A 155 7.88 -2.78 -12.80
CA ILE A 155 8.89 -2.47 -11.81
C ILE A 155 8.63 -3.38 -10.61
N LYS A 156 9.61 -4.20 -10.27
CA LYS A 156 9.54 -5.11 -9.13
C LYS A 156 9.93 -4.39 -7.84
N LEU A 157 8.98 -4.24 -6.92
CA LEU A 157 9.21 -3.75 -5.56
C LEU A 157 9.38 -4.92 -4.59
N LEU A 158 10.34 -4.83 -3.68
CA LEU A 158 10.54 -5.81 -2.60
C LEU A 158 9.55 -5.63 -1.43
N SER A 159 9.01 -4.43 -1.28
CA SER A 159 8.15 -4.02 -0.17
C SER A 159 7.12 -2.99 -0.65
N PRO A 160 5.88 -3.01 -0.12
CA PRO A 160 4.90 -1.97 -0.40
C PRO A 160 5.19 -0.66 0.36
N ILE A 161 6.05 -0.68 1.39
CA ILE A 161 6.38 0.53 2.15
C ILE A 161 7.68 1.12 1.62
N LEU A 162 7.60 2.36 1.12
CA LEU A 162 8.70 3.10 0.50
C LEU A 162 9.23 4.19 1.43
N SER A 163 10.54 4.38 1.46
CA SER A 163 11.19 5.57 1.99
C SER A 163 11.01 6.78 1.07
N ASN A 164 11.29 7.98 1.57
CA ASN A 164 11.15 9.21 0.79
C ASN A 164 12.08 9.22 -0.44
N ALA A 165 13.27 8.65 -0.31
CA ALA A 165 14.23 8.53 -1.41
C ALA A 165 13.76 7.52 -2.47
N GLU A 166 13.09 6.45 -2.05
CA GLU A 166 12.54 5.44 -2.96
C GLU A 166 11.33 5.98 -3.73
N LEU A 167 10.40 6.66 -3.04
CA LEU A 167 9.28 7.32 -3.71
C LEU A 167 9.76 8.37 -4.73
N ALA A 168 10.80 9.14 -4.38
CA ALA A 168 11.41 10.13 -5.27
C ALA A 168 11.82 9.54 -6.63
N LYS A 169 12.37 8.31 -6.64
CA LYS A 169 12.72 7.61 -7.90
C LYS A 169 11.52 7.41 -8.81
N LEU A 170 10.33 7.17 -8.24
CA LEU A 170 9.10 6.91 -8.98
C LEU A 170 8.40 8.20 -9.41
N CYS A 171 8.44 9.26 -8.59
CA CYS A 171 7.88 10.57 -8.93
C CYS A 171 8.55 11.22 -10.13
N HIS A 172 9.86 11.04 -10.28
CA HIS A 172 10.66 11.61 -11.38
C HIS A 172 11.25 10.50 -12.24
N ILE A 173 10.46 9.46 -12.53
CA ILE A 173 10.93 8.30 -13.26
C ILE A 173 11.31 8.68 -14.69
N GLU A 174 12.56 8.39 -15.05
CA GLU A 174 13.09 8.59 -16.40
C GLU A 174 13.18 7.23 -17.11
N HIS A 175 12.03 6.72 -17.56
CA HIS A 175 11.99 5.43 -18.25
C HIS A 175 11.02 5.46 -19.45
N PRO A 176 11.37 4.89 -20.62
CA PRO A 176 10.51 4.95 -21.81
C PRO A 176 9.12 4.33 -21.64
N ALA A 177 8.98 3.41 -20.69
CA ALA A 177 7.76 2.66 -20.45
C ALA A 177 6.95 3.11 -19.24
N PHE A 178 7.52 3.95 -18.38
CA PHE A 178 6.87 4.35 -17.13
C PHE A 178 6.80 5.87 -17.09
N GLN A 179 5.60 6.36 -16.82
CA GLN A 179 5.34 7.78 -16.64
C GLN A 179 4.51 7.94 -15.38
N SER A 180 4.94 8.86 -14.52
CA SER A 180 4.26 9.16 -13.27
C SER A 180 3.64 10.54 -13.26
N GLN A 181 2.57 10.68 -12.48
CA GLN A 181 1.94 11.96 -12.22
C GLN A 181 1.53 12.04 -10.75
N ILE A 182 1.87 13.16 -10.11
CA ILE A 182 1.46 13.46 -8.73
C ILE A 182 0.07 14.10 -8.76
N LEU A 183 -0.86 13.51 -8.02
CA LEU A 183 -2.23 13.99 -7.83
C LEU A 183 -2.40 14.46 -6.38
N PRO A 184 -2.57 15.77 -6.13
CA PRO A 184 -2.80 16.28 -4.79
C PRO A 184 -4.14 15.79 -4.23
N ILE A 185 -4.15 15.28 -3.01
CA ILE A 185 -5.37 14.87 -2.29
C ILE A 185 -5.69 15.87 -1.18
N LEU A 186 -5.88 17.12 -1.57
CA LEU A 186 -6.21 18.25 -0.70
C LEU A 186 -7.53 18.91 -1.11
N PHE A 187 -8.29 19.40 -0.13
CA PHE A 187 -9.53 20.15 -0.36
C PHE A 187 -9.57 21.45 0.44
N ASP A 188 -10.49 22.36 0.12
CA ASP A 188 -10.64 23.62 0.86
C ASP A 188 -11.20 23.35 2.27
N ALA A 189 -10.42 23.72 3.29
CA ALA A 189 -10.76 23.50 4.69
C ALA A 189 -12.05 24.24 5.11
N ASN A 190 -12.41 25.34 4.44
CA ASN A 190 -13.60 26.12 4.75
C ASN A 190 -14.85 25.68 3.98
N GLY A 191 -14.70 24.80 2.99
CA GLY A 191 -15.79 24.42 2.08
C GLY A 191 -16.61 23.20 2.54
N GLY A 192 -16.27 22.61 3.68
CA GLY A 192 -17.03 21.50 4.27
C GLY A 192 -17.17 20.27 3.36
N VAL A 193 -18.31 19.59 3.46
CA VAL A 193 -18.58 18.33 2.74
C VAL A 193 -18.60 18.51 1.22
N GLU A 194 -19.15 19.63 0.74
CA GLU A 194 -19.22 19.92 -0.70
C GLU A 194 -17.82 20.08 -1.31
N ALA A 195 -16.90 20.73 -0.60
CA ALA A 195 -15.52 20.85 -1.07
C ALA A 195 -14.77 19.51 -1.05
N LEU A 196 -15.06 18.63 -0.08
CA LEU A 196 -14.50 17.29 -0.06
C LEU A 196 -15.00 16.45 -1.25
N ALA A 197 -16.30 16.47 -1.52
CA ALA A 197 -16.89 15.75 -2.66
C ALA A 197 -16.34 16.28 -3.99
N ALA A 198 -16.32 17.61 -4.17
CA ALA A 198 -15.76 18.22 -5.37
C ALA A 198 -14.26 17.91 -5.58
N ALA A 199 -13.49 17.80 -4.49
CA ALA A 199 -12.08 17.41 -4.58
C ALA A 199 -11.90 15.94 -4.98
N LEU A 200 -12.81 15.04 -4.58
CA LEU A 200 -12.82 13.65 -5.06
C LEU A 200 -13.18 13.59 -6.55
N ASP A 201 -14.21 14.32 -6.98
CA ASP A 201 -14.58 14.39 -8.40
C ASP A 201 -13.42 14.93 -9.26
N GLN A 202 -12.71 15.95 -8.77
CA GLN A 202 -11.53 16.48 -9.45
C GLN A 202 -10.39 15.45 -9.48
N LEU A 203 -10.16 14.73 -8.38
CA LEU A 203 -9.17 13.66 -8.34
C LEU A 203 -9.45 12.58 -9.39
N PHE A 204 -10.72 12.19 -9.56
CA PHE A 204 -11.13 11.22 -10.58
C PHE A 204 -10.88 11.75 -11.99
N ALA A 205 -11.27 12.99 -12.27
CA ALA A 205 -11.05 13.62 -13.56
C ALA A 205 -9.56 13.75 -13.91
N ASP A 206 -8.74 14.17 -12.95
CA ASP A 206 -7.30 14.31 -13.13
C ASP A 206 -6.63 12.95 -13.36
N ALA A 207 -7.07 11.91 -12.64
CA ALA A 207 -6.59 10.55 -12.84
C ALA A 207 -6.98 9.99 -14.21
N ASP A 208 -8.23 10.15 -14.63
CA ASP A 208 -8.68 9.70 -15.96
C ASP A 208 -7.92 10.41 -17.08
N GLN A 209 -7.68 11.71 -16.93
CA GLN A 209 -6.88 12.49 -17.89
C GLN A 209 -5.41 12.05 -17.91
N ALA A 210 -4.82 11.78 -16.75
CA ALA A 210 -3.45 11.26 -16.63
C ALA A 210 -3.32 9.93 -17.39
N ILE A 211 -4.26 9.01 -17.17
CA ILE A 211 -4.29 7.70 -17.84
C ILE A 211 -4.44 7.87 -19.34
N HIS A 212 -5.32 8.76 -19.78
CA HIS A 212 -5.49 9.06 -21.20
C HIS A 212 -4.20 9.58 -21.85
N ASN A 213 -3.39 10.33 -21.09
CA ASN A 213 -2.08 10.83 -21.53
C ASN A 213 -0.97 9.76 -21.50
N GLY A 214 -1.27 8.52 -21.09
CA GLY A 214 -0.31 7.42 -21.03
C GLY A 214 0.42 7.26 -19.69
N VAL A 215 0.01 7.98 -18.65
CA VAL A 215 0.55 7.84 -17.29
C VAL A 215 0.13 6.48 -16.72
N ASN A 216 1.09 5.71 -16.21
CA ASN A 216 0.87 4.40 -15.61
C ASN A 216 1.26 4.31 -14.12
N ILE A 217 1.70 5.41 -13.53
CA ILE A 217 1.97 5.52 -12.10
C ILE A 217 1.28 6.78 -11.57
N LEU A 218 0.25 6.62 -10.75
CA LEU A 218 -0.43 7.74 -10.10
C LEU A 218 0.07 7.83 -8.66
N VAL A 219 0.62 8.99 -8.29
CA VAL A 219 1.10 9.26 -6.93
C VAL A 219 0.10 10.18 -6.24
N LEU A 220 -0.72 9.64 -5.35
CA LEU A 220 -1.59 10.43 -4.49
C LEU A 220 -0.77 11.06 -3.38
N SER A 221 -0.82 12.39 -3.21
CA SER A 221 -0.03 13.09 -2.19
C SER A 221 -0.87 14.03 -1.34
N ASP A 222 -0.81 13.84 -0.01
CA ASP A 222 -1.38 14.78 0.96
C ASP A 222 -0.37 15.86 1.41
N ARG A 223 0.78 16.00 0.72
CA ARG A 223 1.69 17.13 0.94
C ARG A 223 1.06 18.45 0.55
N GLY A 224 1.44 19.53 1.24
CA GLY A 224 0.88 20.87 1.03
C GLY A 224 -0.29 21.23 1.96
N VAL A 225 -0.58 20.41 2.97
CA VAL A 225 -1.54 20.76 4.03
C VAL A 225 -1.15 22.07 4.70
N ASN A 226 -2.11 22.99 4.77
CA ASN A 226 -1.95 24.29 5.40
C ASN A 226 -3.30 24.77 5.98
N ALA A 227 -3.37 26.02 6.43
CA ALA A 227 -4.60 26.56 7.05
C ALA A 227 -5.81 26.65 6.10
N GLN A 228 -5.59 26.66 4.78
CA GLN A 228 -6.63 26.75 3.76
C GLN A 228 -6.91 25.40 3.09
N LYS A 229 -5.92 24.49 3.08
CA LYS A 229 -5.99 23.19 2.40
C LYS A 229 -5.89 22.06 3.42
N ALA A 230 -7.00 21.36 3.63
CA ALA A 230 -7.09 20.17 4.47
C ALA A 230 -6.81 18.90 3.63
N PRO A 231 -6.23 17.85 4.21
CA PRO A 231 -6.01 16.59 3.52
C PRO A 231 -7.32 15.80 3.40
N ILE A 232 -7.58 15.23 2.23
CA ILE A 232 -8.61 14.19 2.08
C ILE A 232 -8.12 12.97 2.89
N PRO A 233 -8.96 12.33 3.73
CA PRO A 233 -8.58 11.10 4.43
C PRO A 233 -8.01 10.10 3.43
N THR A 234 -6.77 9.66 3.64
CA THR A 234 -6.01 9.05 2.54
C THR A 234 -6.57 7.68 2.14
N LEU A 235 -7.16 6.97 3.11
CA LEU A 235 -7.94 5.77 2.83
C LEU A 235 -9.13 6.03 1.91
N LEU A 236 -9.88 7.12 2.13
CA LEU A 236 -11.00 7.48 1.28
C LEU A 236 -10.51 7.79 -0.14
N ALA A 237 -9.46 8.60 -0.28
CA ALA A 237 -8.90 8.94 -1.59
C ALA A 237 -8.44 7.71 -2.37
N VAL A 238 -7.71 6.79 -1.74
CA VAL A 238 -7.22 5.55 -2.36
C VAL A 238 -8.38 4.65 -2.76
N ALA A 239 -9.29 4.35 -1.85
CA ALA A 239 -10.40 3.43 -2.11
C ALA A 239 -11.36 3.97 -3.17
N ALA A 240 -11.71 5.25 -3.06
CA ALA A 240 -12.57 5.94 -4.00
C ALA A 240 -11.99 5.90 -5.42
N LEU A 241 -10.72 6.27 -5.58
CA LEU A 241 -10.06 6.22 -6.88
C LEU A 241 -9.90 4.79 -7.38
N HIS A 242 -9.56 3.83 -6.52
CA HIS A 242 -9.46 2.43 -6.87
C HIS A 242 -10.76 1.90 -7.48
N HIS A 243 -11.90 2.16 -6.83
CA HIS A 243 -13.21 1.73 -7.31
C HIS A 243 -13.66 2.49 -8.56
N HIS A 244 -13.39 3.80 -8.66
CA HIS A 244 -13.63 4.59 -9.86
C HIS A 244 -12.93 3.98 -11.08
N LEU A 245 -11.63 3.69 -10.96
CA LEU A 245 -10.84 3.07 -12.03
C LEU A 245 -11.30 1.65 -12.37
N ILE A 246 -11.83 0.90 -11.41
CA ILE A 246 -12.44 -0.42 -11.67
C ILE A 246 -13.71 -0.26 -12.49
N ARG A 247 -14.61 0.66 -12.11
CA ARG A 247 -15.86 0.94 -12.85
C ARG A 247 -15.57 1.38 -14.29
N ASN A 248 -14.50 2.15 -14.48
CA ASN A 248 -14.04 2.62 -15.79
C ASN A 248 -13.16 1.62 -16.54
N ARG A 249 -12.82 0.46 -15.96
CA ARG A 249 -11.95 -0.58 -16.54
C ARG A 249 -10.54 -0.09 -16.88
N THR A 250 -10.07 0.92 -16.17
CA THR A 250 -8.74 1.52 -16.32
C THR A 250 -7.79 1.13 -15.18
N ARG A 251 -8.28 0.46 -14.12
CA ARG A 251 -7.46 0.08 -12.95
C ARG A 251 -6.23 -0.75 -13.28
N THR A 252 -6.30 -1.64 -14.26
CA THR A 252 -5.17 -2.49 -14.69
C THR A 252 -4.08 -1.71 -15.42
N GLN A 253 -4.36 -0.49 -15.87
CA GLN A 253 -3.40 0.32 -16.64
C GLN A 253 -2.43 1.08 -15.75
N VAL A 254 -2.72 1.22 -14.46
CA VAL A 254 -1.96 2.08 -13.54
C VAL A 254 -1.62 1.40 -12.21
N ALA A 255 -0.53 1.84 -11.59
CA ALA A 255 -0.27 1.63 -10.17
C ALA A 255 -0.71 2.85 -9.35
N LEU A 256 -1.24 2.61 -8.14
CA LEU A 256 -1.58 3.68 -7.19
C LEU A 256 -0.53 3.72 -6.09
N LEU A 257 0.27 4.78 -6.06
CA LEU A 257 1.23 5.04 -5.00
C LEU A 257 0.65 6.12 -4.08
N LEU A 258 0.91 6.01 -2.79
CA LEU A 258 0.43 6.97 -1.80
C LEU A 258 1.60 7.60 -1.06
N GLU A 259 1.75 8.91 -1.17
CA GLU A 259 2.55 9.73 -0.27
C GLU A 259 1.62 10.31 0.80
N THR A 260 1.78 9.88 2.06
CA THR A 260 0.86 10.27 3.12
C THR A 260 1.52 10.66 4.43
N GLY A 261 0.97 11.69 5.05
CA GLY A 261 1.21 12.05 6.43
C GLY A 261 0.36 11.28 7.43
N GLU A 262 -0.71 10.60 7.01
CA GLU A 262 -1.67 9.97 7.93
C GLU A 262 -1.27 8.55 8.38
N ALA A 263 -0.71 7.75 7.47
CA ALA A 263 -0.39 6.35 7.72
C ALA A 263 0.86 6.19 8.61
N ARG A 264 0.71 5.47 9.73
CA ARG A 264 1.80 5.29 10.71
C ARG A 264 1.77 3.96 11.48
N GLU A 265 0.71 3.20 11.32
CA GLU A 265 0.47 1.95 12.05
C GLU A 265 0.30 0.80 11.07
N VAL A 266 0.61 -0.42 11.53
CA VAL A 266 0.46 -1.65 10.73
C VAL A 266 -0.94 -1.74 10.14
N HIS A 267 -1.97 -1.43 10.94
CA HIS A 267 -3.35 -1.46 10.48
C HIS A 267 -3.62 -0.45 9.35
N HIS A 268 -3.08 0.77 9.42
CA HIS A 268 -3.26 1.77 8.36
C HIS A 268 -2.71 1.25 7.03
N PHE A 269 -1.49 0.68 7.05
CA PHE A 269 -0.88 0.09 5.86
C PHE A 269 -1.69 -1.09 5.32
N SER A 270 -2.16 -1.99 6.18
CA SER A 270 -3.00 -3.12 5.77
C SER A 270 -4.28 -2.67 5.09
N VAL A 271 -4.97 -1.67 5.64
CA VAL A 271 -6.23 -1.17 5.05
C VAL A 271 -5.96 -0.50 3.71
N LEU A 272 -4.94 0.36 3.62
CA LEU A 272 -4.58 1.03 2.36
C LEU A 272 -4.23 0.03 1.24
N ILE A 273 -3.44 -1.01 1.54
CA ILE A 273 -3.11 -2.06 0.56
C ILE A 273 -4.38 -2.85 0.19
N GLY A 274 -5.19 -3.21 1.18
CA GLY A 274 -6.45 -3.94 0.98
C GLY A 274 -7.48 -3.19 0.12
N TYR A 275 -7.43 -1.86 0.09
CA TYR A 275 -8.26 -0.99 -0.77
C TYR A 275 -7.51 -0.47 -2.01
N GLY A 276 -6.33 -1.02 -2.32
CA GLY A 276 -5.75 -0.91 -3.65
C GLY A 276 -4.53 -0.01 -3.80
N ALA A 277 -3.92 0.48 -2.72
CA ALA A 277 -2.60 1.10 -2.76
C ALA A 277 -1.53 0.06 -3.09
N THR A 278 -0.78 0.29 -4.18
CA THR A 278 0.33 -0.57 -4.60
C THR A 278 1.57 -0.35 -3.73
N ALA A 279 1.87 0.90 -3.40
CA ALA A 279 2.93 1.24 -2.45
C ALA A 279 2.60 2.51 -1.65
N ILE A 280 3.18 2.64 -0.46
CA ILE A 280 2.87 3.68 0.52
C ILE A 280 4.16 4.26 1.07
N ASN A 281 4.29 5.59 1.00
CA ASN A 281 5.34 6.37 1.61
C ASN A 281 4.79 7.17 2.81
N PRO A 282 5.02 6.71 4.05
CA PRO A 282 4.58 7.42 5.26
C PRO A 282 5.55 8.55 5.63
N TYR A 283 5.62 9.59 4.80
CA TYR A 283 6.67 10.62 4.91
C TYR A 283 6.70 11.31 6.29
N LEU A 284 5.52 11.60 6.87
CA LEU A 284 5.43 12.31 8.14
C LEU A 284 5.89 11.44 9.32
N ALA A 285 5.69 10.12 9.22
CA ALA A 285 6.25 9.17 10.18
C ALA A 285 7.78 9.20 10.13
N PHE A 286 8.40 9.25 8.95
CA PHE A 286 9.85 9.36 8.81
C PHE A 286 10.40 10.68 9.37
N GLU A 287 9.76 11.80 9.04
CA GLU A 287 10.15 13.12 9.58
C GLU A 287 10.04 13.14 11.11
N THR A 288 8.99 12.53 11.66
CA THR A 288 8.79 12.39 13.10
C THR A 288 9.86 11.51 13.75
N LEU A 289 10.23 10.39 13.14
CA LEU A 289 11.31 9.53 13.63
C LEU A 289 12.67 10.24 13.59
N THR A 290 12.92 11.06 12.56
CA THR A 290 14.14 11.88 12.48
C THR A 290 14.19 12.89 13.63
N GLN A 291 13.06 13.55 13.94
CA GLN A 291 12.97 14.44 15.09
C GLN A 291 13.22 13.68 16.41
N LEU A 292 12.57 12.54 16.62
CA LEU A 292 12.76 11.72 17.83
C LEU A 292 14.20 11.21 18.00
N ALA A 293 14.88 10.90 16.90
CA ALA A 293 16.31 10.55 16.92
C ALA A 293 17.17 11.74 17.34
N ALA A 294 16.90 12.93 16.78
CA ALA A 294 17.62 14.16 17.11
C ALA A 294 17.44 14.59 18.58
N GLU A 295 16.26 14.33 19.14
CA GLU A 295 15.94 14.57 20.56
C GLU A 295 16.52 13.51 21.53
N GLY A 296 17.11 12.43 21.00
CA GLY A 296 17.65 11.33 21.80
C GLY A 296 16.60 10.37 22.36
N SER A 297 15.33 10.52 21.97
CA SER A 297 14.21 9.67 22.42
C SER A 297 14.32 8.21 21.93
N LEU A 298 15.08 7.98 20.85
CA LEU A 298 15.37 6.64 20.31
C LEU A 298 16.69 6.03 20.84
N GLY A 299 17.31 6.63 21.85
CA GLY A 299 18.62 6.20 22.36
C GLY A 299 19.75 6.51 21.38
N GLN A 300 20.62 5.52 21.11
CA GLN A 300 21.78 5.67 20.21
C GLN A 300 21.48 5.35 18.73
N LEU A 301 20.20 5.22 18.35
CA LEU A 301 19.82 4.92 16.97
C LEU A 301 19.96 6.15 16.07
N THR A 302 20.62 5.97 14.93
CA THR A 302 20.62 6.96 13.86
C THR A 302 19.24 7.01 13.17
N ALA A 303 18.90 8.16 12.60
CA ALA A 303 17.64 8.33 11.87
C ALA A 303 17.47 7.29 10.74
N GLU A 304 18.54 7.03 9.98
CA GLU A 304 18.54 6.03 8.91
C GLU A 304 18.20 4.62 9.40
N LYS A 305 18.82 4.21 10.53
CA LYS A 305 18.55 2.90 11.12
C LYS A 305 17.13 2.83 11.70
N ALA A 306 16.64 3.93 12.26
CA ALA A 306 15.26 4.04 12.74
C ALA A 306 14.25 3.90 11.60
N HIS A 307 14.49 4.56 10.46
CA HIS A 307 13.65 4.43 9.26
C HIS A 307 13.64 2.99 8.73
N TYR A 308 14.81 2.38 8.59
CA TYR A 308 14.93 0.99 8.14
C TYR A 308 14.16 0.01 9.04
N GLN A 309 14.32 0.14 10.36
CA GLN A 309 13.63 -0.71 11.32
C GLN A 309 12.11 -0.48 11.33
N TYR A 310 11.68 0.77 11.19
CA TYR A 310 10.27 1.10 11.08
C TYR A 310 9.63 0.48 9.83
N VAL A 311 10.27 0.58 8.66
CA VAL A 311 9.80 -0.08 7.42
C VAL A 311 9.72 -1.59 7.62
N LYS A 312 10.77 -2.20 8.19
CA LYS A 312 10.80 -3.63 8.50
C LYS A 312 9.67 -4.05 9.45
N ALA A 313 9.39 -3.25 10.47
CA ALA A 313 8.30 -3.50 11.42
C ALA A 313 6.94 -3.43 10.72
N ALA A 314 6.72 -2.40 9.89
CA ALA A 314 5.49 -2.22 9.13
C ALA A 314 5.24 -3.40 8.17
N VAL A 315 6.23 -3.78 7.35
CA VAL A 315 6.11 -4.89 6.39
C VAL A 315 5.82 -6.22 7.10
N LYS A 316 6.54 -6.52 8.18
CA LYS A 316 6.27 -7.72 8.99
C LYS A 316 4.87 -7.70 9.60
N GLY A 317 4.42 -6.54 10.05
CA GLY A 317 3.07 -6.35 10.58
C GLY A 317 2.01 -6.62 9.51
N VAL A 318 2.17 -6.09 8.30
CA VAL A 318 1.21 -6.31 7.21
C VAL A 318 1.17 -7.79 6.81
N LEU A 319 2.32 -8.45 6.69
CA LEU A 319 2.39 -9.90 6.43
C LEU A 319 1.70 -10.71 7.54
N LYS A 320 1.88 -10.33 8.81
CA LYS A 320 1.17 -10.93 9.94
C LYS A 320 -0.34 -10.76 9.80
N VAL A 321 -0.83 -9.58 9.38
CA VAL A 321 -2.27 -9.34 9.16
C VAL A 321 -2.79 -10.22 8.02
N ALA A 322 -2.10 -10.26 6.86
CA ALA A 322 -2.49 -11.11 5.74
C ALA A 322 -2.52 -12.61 6.12
N SER A 323 -1.54 -13.05 6.92
CA SER A 323 -1.44 -14.43 7.41
C SER A 323 -2.62 -14.85 8.29
N LYS A 324 -3.33 -13.92 8.96
CA LYS A 324 -4.56 -14.23 9.73
C LYS A 324 -5.68 -14.79 8.85
N MET A 325 -5.68 -14.47 7.56
CA MET A 325 -6.62 -15.02 6.58
C MET A 325 -6.03 -16.20 5.78
N GLY A 326 -4.80 -16.63 6.12
CA GLY A 326 -4.08 -17.64 5.35
C GLY A 326 -3.54 -17.13 4.00
N ILE A 327 -3.47 -15.81 3.81
CA ILE A 327 -2.94 -15.21 2.58
C ILE A 327 -1.42 -15.15 2.69
N SER A 328 -0.73 -15.71 1.70
CA SER A 328 0.73 -15.80 1.69
C SER A 328 1.43 -14.66 0.94
N THR A 329 0.78 -14.02 -0.03
CA THR A 329 1.39 -12.95 -0.84
C THR A 329 0.63 -11.63 -0.69
N LEU A 330 1.37 -10.51 -0.60
CA LEU A 330 0.74 -9.19 -0.57
C LEU A 330 0.06 -8.82 -1.88
N GLN A 331 0.49 -9.39 -3.00
CA GLN A 331 -0.19 -9.24 -4.30
C GLN A 331 -1.62 -9.78 -4.26
N SER A 332 -1.88 -10.91 -3.57
CA SER A 332 -3.23 -11.44 -3.39
C SER A 332 -4.03 -10.69 -2.34
N TYR A 333 -3.35 -10.03 -1.39
CA TYR A 333 -3.99 -9.20 -0.37
C TYR A 333 -4.42 -7.83 -0.92
N HIS A 334 -3.70 -7.32 -1.93
CA HIS A 334 -3.97 -6.06 -2.60
C HIS A 334 -5.36 -6.05 -3.24
N GLY A 335 -6.18 -5.06 -2.87
CA GLY A 335 -7.56 -4.94 -3.36
C GLY A 335 -8.54 -6.00 -2.84
N ALA A 336 -8.12 -6.89 -1.93
CA ALA A 336 -8.95 -8.01 -1.46
C ALA A 336 -10.00 -7.61 -0.39
N GLN A 337 -9.91 -6.41 0.18
CA GLN A 337 -10.88 -5.88 1.16
C GLN A 337 -11.17 -6.83 2.32
N ILE A 338 -10.12 -7.33 2.99
CA ILE A 338 -10.25 -8.27 4.12
C ILE A 338 -10.60 -7.52 5.43
N PHE A 339 -11.66 -6.72 5.36
CA PHE A 339 -12.10 -5.83 6.43
C PHE A 339 -13.62 -5.79 6.53
N GLU A 340 -14.11 -5.49 7.72
CA GLU A 340 -15.52 -5.20 7.98
C GLU A 340 -15.63 -3.73 8.43
N ALA A 341 -16.53 -2.97 7.80
CA ALA A 341 -16.79 -1.59 8.17
C ALA A 341 -17.84 -1.51 9.30
N LEU A 342 -17.50 -0.84 10.40
CA LEU A 342 -18.38 -0.62 11.54
C LEU A 342 -18.58 0.88 11.78
N GLY A 343 -19.81 1.36 11.64
CA GLY A 343 -20.18 2.75 11.94
C GLY A 343 -20.09 3.72 10.76
N LEU A 344 -19.88 3.21 9.55
CA LEU A 344 -20.00 3.97 8.30
C LEU A 344 -21.39 3.78 7.70
N SER A 345 -21.89 4.80 6.99
CA SER A 345 -23.18 4.68 6.31
C SER A 345 -23.08 3.75 5.10
N GLN A 346 -24.13 2.99 4.82
CA GLN A 346 -24.16 2.08 3.67
C GLN A 346 -23.90 2.82 2.35
N ALA A 347 -24.45 4.03 2.20
CA ALA A 347 -24.23 4.85 1.00
C ALA A 347 -22.74 5.16 0.75
N LEU A 348 -21.98 5.50 1.81
CA LEU A 348 -20.54 5.74 1.71
C LEU A 348 -19.79 4.45 1.32
N VAL A 349 -20.17 3.32 1.93
CA VAL A 349 -19.55 2.02 1.65
C VAL A 349 -19.83 1.59 0.21
N ASP A 350 -21.09 1.63 -0.23
CA ASP A 350 -21.48 1.27 -1.59
C ASP A 350 -20.74 2.12 -2.63
N GLU A 351 -20.54 3.41 -2.33
CA GLU A 351 -19.94 4.35 -3.26
C GLU A 351 -18.40 4.25 -3.31
N TYR A 352 -17.71 4.17 -2.18
CA TYR A 352 -16.25 4.31 -2.11
C TYR A 352 -15.50 3.09 -1.59
N PHE A 353 -16.19 2.13 -0.99
CA PHE A 353 -15.63 0.89 -0.44
C PHE A 353 -16.48 -0.31 -0.90
N THR A 354 -16.92 -0.29 -2.16
CA THR A 354 -17.94 -1.21 -2.69
C THR A 354 -17.55 -2.66 -2.39
N TRP A 355 -18.47 -3.46 -1.85
CA TRP A 355 -18.32 -4.86 -1.42
C TRP A 355 -17.67 -5.10 -0.05
N THR A 356 -17.47 -4.05 0.75
CA THR A 356 -17.11 -4.16 2.17
C THR A 356 -18.31 -4.46 3.07
#